data_AF-A0A959Z081-F1
#
_entry.id   AF-A0A959Z081-F1
#
_cell.length_a   1.000
_cell.length_b   1.000
_cell.length_c   1.000
_cell.angle_alpha   90.00
_cell.angle_beta   90.00
_cell.angle_gamma   90.00
#
_symmetry.space_group_name_H-M   'P 1'
#
loop_
_entity.id
_entity.type
_entity.pdbx_description
1 polymer ?
#
loop_
_entity_poly.entity_id
_entity_poly.type
_entity_poly.pdbx_seq_one_letter_code
_entity_poly.pdbx_strand_id
1 'polypeptide(L)'
;MSLTTAHSLWLAPLCLLLGVAYAWWLYRRGDDRFAWGPRLALLLGVLRALVVSALAFFLLEPMVRTMVREVRRPVIVIAHDGSRSLTLA
;
A
#
# COMPACT_ATOMS: atom_id res chain seq x y z
N MET A 1 -9.92 11.33 -2.56
CA MET A 1 -8.87 10.31 -2.75
C MET A 1 -8.78 9.54 -1.44
N SER A 2 -8.92 8.22 -1.46
CA SER A 2 -8.82 7.40 -0.24
C SER A 2 -7.63 6.45 -0.36
N LEU A 3 -6.97 6.21 0.78
CA LEU A 3 -5.93 5.19 0.90
C LEU A 3 -6.58 3.89 1.37
N THR A 4 -6.43 2.84 0.58
CA THR A 4 -6.95 1.50 0.90
C THR A 4 -5.81 0.51 0.72
N THR A 5 -5.59 -0.39 1.67
CA THR A 5 -4.63 -1.49 1.55
C THR A 5 -5.34 -2.77 1.14
N ALA A 6 -4.64 -3.65 0.41
CA ALA A 6 -5.18 -4.99 0.10
C ALA A 6 -5.39 -5.83 1.37
N HIS A 7 -4.54 -5.60 2.38
CA HIS A 7 -4.57 -6.26 3.67
C HIS A 7 -5.15 -5.34 4.76
N SER A 8 -5.47 -5.90 5.94
CA SER A 8 -6.00 -5.11 7.05
C SER A 8 -5.04 -3.99 7.48
N LEU A 9 -5.55 -2.75 7.48
CA LEU A 9 -4.76 -1.56 7.86
C LEU A 9 -4.31 -1.59 9.34
N TRP A 10 -4.93 -2.45 10.16
CA TRP A 10 -4.51 -2.73 11.54
C TRP A 10 -3.10 -3.34 11.65
N LEU A 11 -2.52 -3.80 10.55
CA LEU A 11 -1.13 -4.26 10.50
C LEU A 11 -0.13 -3.11 10.44
N ALA A 12 -0.55 -1.87 10.15
CA ALA A 12 0.38 -0.73 10.05
C ALA A 12 1.16 -0.45 11.36
N PRO A 13 0.55 -0.47 12.56
CA PRO A 13 1.31 -0.41 13.82
C PRO A 13 2.29 -1.58 14.00
N LEU A 14 1.94 -2.77 13.51
CA LEU A 14 2.84 -3.93 13.55
C LEU A 14 4.06 -3.71 12.66
N CYS A 15 3.91 -3.13 11.47
CA CYS A 15 5.03 -2.75 10.60
C CYS A 15 6.00 -1.78 11.30
N LEU A 16 5.47 -0.79 12.02
CA LEU A 16 6.26 0.15 12.82
C LEU A 16 7.01 -0.57 13.95
N LEU A 17 6.31 -1.43 14.68
CA LEU A 17 6.89 -2.22 15.77
C LEU A 17 8.03 -3.11 15.25
N LEU A 18 7.86 -3.72 14.08
CA LEU A 18 8.86 -4.56 13.42
C LEU A 18 10.12 -3.76 13.08
N GLY A 19 9.97 -2.57 12.49
CA GLY A 19 11.11 -1.70 12.18
C GLY A 19 11.86 -1.21 13.43
N VAL A 20 11.13 -0.80 14.47
CA VAL A 20 11.71 -0.38 15.75
C VAL A 20 12.41 -1.55 16.45
N ALA A 21 11.76 -2.71 16.52
CA ALA A 21 12.32 -3.91 17.14
C ALA A 21 13.60 -4.37 16.43
N TYR A 22 13.61 -4.35 15.09
CA TYR A 22 14.77 -4.69 14.27
C TYR A 22 15.93 -3.68 14.42
N ALA A 23 15.63 -2.38 14.45
CA ALA A 23 16.66 -1.37 14.69
C ALA A 23 17.23 -1.49 16.12
N TRP A 24 16.37 -1.69 17.12
CA TRP A 24 16.76 -1.86 18.52
C TRP A 24 17.59 -3.14 18.74
N TRP A 25 17.05 -4.31 18.37
CA TRP A 25 17.77 -5.31 17.54
C TRP A 25 19.29 -5.17 17.42
N LEU A 26 19.62 -4.52 16.31
CA LEU A 26 20.95 -4.32 15.77
C LEU A 26 21.78 -3.32 16.59
N TYR A 27 21.19 -2.18 16.95
CA TYR A 27 21.91 -1.08 17.61
C TYR A 27 22.11 -1.30 19.11
N ARG A 28 21.43 -2.28 19.75
CA ARG A 28 21.63 -2.50 21.18
C ARG A 28 23.01 -3.10 21.51
N ARG A 29 23.57 -3.90 20.59
CA ARG A 29 24.73 -4.78 20.81
C ARG A 29 25.95 -4.40 19.95
N GLY A 30 25.82 -3.42 19.06
CA GLY A 30 26.92 -3.00 18.19
C GLY A 30 27.92 -2.08 18.90
N ASP A 31 29.21 -2.34 18.66
CA ASP A 31 30.32 -1.39 18.93
C ASP A 31 30.18 -0.07 18.14
N ASP A 32 29.19 0.01 17.24
CA ASP A 32 28.82 1.19 16.46
C ASP A 32 28.65 2.44 17.34
N ARG A 33 28.14 2.29 18.57
CA ARG A 33 28.04 3.39 19.53
C ARG A 33 29.39 3.96 19.95
N PHE A 34 30.40 3.10 20.03
CA PHE A 34 31.78 3.46 20.35
C PHE A 34 32.51 4.06 19.15
N ALA A 35 32.26 3.54 17.94
CA ALA A 35 32.96 3.98 16.74
C ALA A 35 32.37 5.26 16.10
N TRP A 36 31.07 5.52 16.22
CA TRP A 36 30.36 6.59 15.47
C TRP A 36 29.77 7.67 16.40
N GLY A 37 29.83 7.45 17.72
CA GLY A 37 29.24 8.33 18.73
C GLY A 37 27.73 8.14 18.88
N PRO A 38 27.16 8.50 20.05
CA PRO A 38 25.79 8.14 20.42
C PRO A 38 24.72 8.82 19.56
N ARG A 39 24.97 10.06 19.09
CA ARG A 39 24.02 10.83 18.27
C ARG A 39 23.89 10.26 16.86
N LEU A 40 25.01 9.93 16.23
CA LEU A 40 25.03 9.36 14.89
C LEU A 40 24.44 7.95 14.90
N ALA A 41 24.81 7.12 15.88
CA ALA A 41 24.22 5.80 16.07
C ALA A 41 22.68 5.87 16.26
N LEU A 42 22.18 6.87 17.00
CA LEU A 42 20.74 7.10 17.14
C LEU A 42 20.10 7.50 15.79
N LEU A 43 20.71 8.43 15.05
CA LEU A 43 20.20 8.88 13.74
C LEU A 43 20.11 7.70 12.75
N LEU A 44 21.17 6.91 12.61
CA LEU A 44 21.15 5.76 11.72
C LEU A 44 20.15 4.69 12.19
N GLY A 45 20.01 4.48 13.49
CA GLY A 45 19.02 3.57 14.07
C GLY A 45 17.59 3.98 13.72
N VAL A 46 17.26 5.28 13.88
CA VAL A 46 15.95 5.84 13.51
C VAL A 46 15.70 5.71 12.02
N LEU A 47 16.68 6.10 11.19
CA LEU A 47 16.55 5.98 9.73
C LEU A 47 16.29 4.52 9.32
N ARG A 48 17.02 3.58 9.91
CA ARG A 48 16.84 2.15 9.63
C ARG A 48 15.47 1.64 10.08
N ALA A 49 14.98 2.07 11.24
CA ALA A 49 13.63 1.74 11.69
C ALA A 49 12.56 2.26 10.72
N LEU A 50 12.70 3.50 10.24
CA LEU A 50 11.77 4.09 9.26
C LEU A 50 11.78 3.33 7.94
N VAL A 51 12.97 3.02 7.39
CA VAL A 51 13.11 2.25 6.14
C VAL A 51 12.46 0.87 6.28
N VAL A 52 12.77 0.12 7.32
CA VAL A 52 12.21 -1.23 7.51
C VAL A 52 10.69 -1.17 7.71
N SER A 53 10.19 -0.19 8.47
CA SER A 53 8.75 0.01 8.66
C SER A 53 8.05 0.36 7.33
N ALA A 54 8.66 1.21 6.51
CA ALA A 54 8.14 1.59 5.20
C ALA A 54 8.12 0.40 4.22
N LEU A 55 9.18 -0.41 4.17
CA LEU A 55 9.19 -1.64 3.38
C LEU A 55 8.08 -2.60 3.82
N ALA A 56 7.94 -2.85 5.12
CA ALA A 56 6.90 -3.71 5.66
C ALA A 56 5.49 -3.17 5.37
N PHE A 57 5.31 -1.84 5.42
CA PHE A 57 4.05 -1.20 5.07
C PHE A 57 3.74 -1.30 3.57
N PHE A 58 4.72 -1.14 2.69
CA PHE A 58 4.53 -1.31 1.24
C PHE A 58 4.22 -2.77 0.86
N LEU A 59 4.64 -3.73 1.67
CA LEU A 59 4.24 -5.12 1.51
C LEU A 59 2.74 -5.36 1.77
N LEU A 60 2.04 -4.42 2.44
CA LEU A 60 0.58 -4.45 2.59
C LEU A 60 -0.17 -3.99 1.32
N GLU A 61 0.56 -3.62 0.26
CA GLU A 61 0.05 -3.11 -1.00
C GLU A 61 -0.90 -1.91 -0.81
N PRO A 62 -0.39 -0.76 -0.35
CA PRO A 62 -1.19 0.45 -0.23
C PRO A 62 -1.57 0.96 -1.62
N MET A 63 -2.88 1.05 -1.89
CA MET A 63 -3.44 1.60 -3.12
C MET A 63 -4.04 2.98 -2.88
N VAL A 64 -3.74 3.90 -3.80
CA VAL A 64 -4.40 5.20 -3.89
C VAL A 64 -5.63 5.04 -4.78
N ARG A 65 -6.83 5.07 -4.19
CA ARG A 65 -8.08 5.01 -4.95
C ARG A 65 -8.55 6.40 -5.33
N THR A 66 -8.70 6.63 -6.63
CA THR A 66 -9.34 7.82 -7.22
C THR A 66 -10.70 7.43 -7.76
N MET A 67 -11.78 8.03 -7.23
CA MET A 67 -13.12 7.88 -7.77
C MET A 67 -13.35 8.97 -8.82
N VAL A 68 -13.40 8.57 -10.10
CA VAL A 68 -13.77 9.47 -11.20
C VAL A 68 -15.21 9.18 -11.56
N ARG A 69 -16.10 10.15 -11.33
CA ARG A 69 -17.51 10.05 -11.68
C ARG A 69 -17.73 10.69 -13.05
N GLU A 70 -17.88 9.87 -14.08
CA GLU A 70 -18.25 10.33 -15.41
C GLU A 70 -19.79 10.32 -15.54
N VAL A 71 -20.40 11.49 -15.60
CA VAL A 71 -21.84 11.60 -15.82
C VAL A 71 -22.08 11.60 -17.33
N ARG A 72 -22.54 10.47 -17.86
CA ARG A 72 -22.90 10.32 -19.27
C ARG A 72 -24.40 10.56 -19.45
N ARG A 73 -24.78 11.34 -20.47
CA ARG A 73 -26.19 11.54 -20.83
C ARG A 73 -26.77 10.20 -21.32
N PRO A 74 -28.01 9.85 -20.96
CA PRO A 74 -28.64 8.64 -21.46
C PRO A 74 -28.81 8.74 -22.98
N VAL A 75 -28.37 7.72 -23.71
CA VAL A 75 -28.60 7.59 -25.15
C VAL A 75 -29.73 6.58 -25.35
N ILE A 76 -30.83 7.02 -25.95
CA ILE A 76 -31.93 6.14 -26.32
C ILE A 76 -31.61 5.58 -27.70
N VAL A 77 -31.45 4.26 -27.80
CA VAL A 77 -31.23 3.56 -29.08
C VAL A 77 -32.48 2.78 -29.42
N ILE A 78 -33.11 3.12 -30.55
CA ILE A 78 -34.23 2.35 -31.11
C ILE A 78 -33.61 1.40 -32.14
N ALA A 79 -33.50 0.12 -31.77
CA ALA A 79 -33.04 -0.94 -32.66
C ALA A 79 -34.24 -1.79 -33.12
N HIS A 80 -34.28 -2.10 -34.41
CA HIS A 80 -35.29 -2.98 -35.00
C HIS A 80 -34.60 -4.26 -35.44
N ASP A 81 -34.96 -5.40 -34.81
CA ASP A 81 -34.47 -6.71 -35.22
C ASP A 81 -35.30 -7.23 -36.41
N GLY A 82 -34.62 -7.50 -37.53
CA GLY A 82 -35.21 -7.96 -38.79
C GLY A 82 -35.18 -9.48 -38.94
N SER A 83 -35.12 -10.23 -37.84
CA SER A 83 -35.09 -11.69 -37.86
C SER A 83 -36.41 -12.26 -38.38
N ARG A 84 -36.37 -12.95 -39.54
CA ARG A 84 -37.51 -13.71 -40.08
C ARG A 84 -37.30 -15.19 -39.80
N SER A 85 -38.30 -15.85 -39.24
CA SER A 85 -38.27 -17.30 -39.00
C SER A 85 -38.44 -18.06 -40.32
N LEU A 86 -37.65 -19.13 -40.52
CA LEU A 86 -37.79 -20.02 -41.68
C LEU A 86 -39.06 -20.86 -41.54
N THR A 87 -39.95 -20.80 -42.52
CA THR A 87 -41.10 -21.70 -42.64
C THR A 87 -40.67 -23.00 -43.32
N LEU A 88 -40.79 -24.13 -42.63
CA LEU A 88 -40.65 -25.45 -43.24
C LEU A 88 -41.86 -25.73 -44.15
N ALA A 89 -41.57 -26.08 -45.40
CA ALA A 89 -42.54 -26.58 -46.38
C ALA A 89 -42.67 -28.10 -46.29
#